data_AF-A0A8C1S124-F1
#
_entry.id   AF-A0A8C1S124-F1
#
_cell.length_a   1.000
_cell.length_b   1.000
_cell.length_c   1.000
_cell.angle_alpha   90.00
_cell.angle_beta   90.00
_cell.angle_gamma   90.00
#
_symmetry.space_group_name_H-M   'P 1'
#
loop_
_entity.id
_entity.type
_entity.pdbx_description
1 polymer ?
#
loop_
_entity_poly.entity_id
_entity_poly.type
_entity_poly.pdbx_seq_one_letter_code
_entity_poly.pdbx_strand_id
1 'polypeptide(L)'
;MAFYDVYSNPALIRYRTSVCTRATLSVCVLLCLNVYFTSSGFWLKRSTYEEQIVIQFQYDMIVIRATDTAGSYIAWSTFPNFNRPIRDNLCIPSVSVQEEDRNQDGISDFLVLQISIRLKPEEQMFGIQLHTSCLCQMSTVVMQTLAFVQHSSPVPGSQLFICGDLKLNQRTPLPHRGLHSTYNISLIDGSSLFASTYDLPNIIRLYQQRNLTTYLSSVIPVWTVGRAVNSPFQISAQINYPVETITYPLYVGNFLETIKFAWIQYVSILLIFLWVFQHIQTFVFQNQVLATTTVAPFKQHSS
;
A
#
# COMPACT_ATOMS: atom_id res chain seq x y z
N MET A 1 71.52 2.25 19.69
CA MET A 1 70.68 1.03 19.84
C MET A 1 69.23 1.46 19.77
N ALA A 2 68.47 0.93 18.82
CA ALA A 2 67.03 1.19 18.73
C ALA A 2 66.33 0.23 19.69
N PHE A 3 65.70 0.77 20.72
CA PHE A 3 64.85 0.01 21.62
C PHE A 3 63.49 -0.18 20.94
N TYR A 4 62.97 -1.41 20.97
CA TYR A 4 61.60 -1.71 20.56
C TYR A 4 60.87 -2.37 21.72
N ASP A 5 59.61 -2.01 21.88
CA ASP A 5 58.79 -2.56 22.96
C ASP A 5 58.50 -4.04 22.68
N VAL A 6 59.06 -4.91 23.53
CA VAL A 6 58.89 -6.35 23.45
C VAL A 6 57.54 -6.78 24.04
N TYR A 7 56.99 -6.00 24.98
CA TYR A 7 55.76 -6.33 25.68
C TYR A 7 55.15 -5.08 26.32
N SER A 8 53.85 -4.87 26.13
CA SER A 8 53.08 -3.84 26.83
C SER A 8 51.84 -4.47 27.45
N ASN A 9 51.54 -4.10 28.69
CA ASN A 9 50.32 -4.45 29.38
C ASN A 9 49.56 -3.17 29.75
N PRO A 10 48.24 -3.10 29.51
CA PRO A 10 47.45 -1.94 29.91
C PRO A 10 47.42 -1.84 31.44
N ALA A 11 48.06 -0.81 31.99
CA ALA A 11 47.95 -0.48 33.41
C ALA A 11 46.60 0.17 33.69
N LEU A 12 45.86 -0.36 34.67
CA LEU A 12 44.53 0.14 35.02
C LEU A 12 44.68 1.42 35.86
N ILE A 13 44.52 2.59 35.23
CA ILE A 13 44.52 3.89 35.91
C ILE A 13 43.11 4.15 36.45
N ARG A 14 42.98 4.26 37.79
CA ARG A 14 41.71 4.57 38.45
C ARG A 14 41.63 6.07 38.78
N TYR A 15 40.62 6.74 38.24
CA TYR A 15 40.24 8.11 38.62
C TYR A 15 39.07 8.05 39.60
N ARG A 16 39.18 8.77 40.74
CA ARG A 16 38.11 8.83 41.75
C ARG A 16 37.55 10.26 41.85
N THR A 17 36.24 10.38 41.95
CA THR A 17 35.52 11.66 42.14
C THR A 17 34.41 11.49 43.18
N SER A 18 33.97 12.59 43.80
CA SER A 18 32.81 12.62 44.70
C SER A 18 31.48 12.69 43.91
N VAL A 19 30.38 12.26 44.53
CA VAL A 19 29.03 12.09 43.92
C VAL A 19 28.44 13.42 43.40
N CYS A 20 28.80 14.56 44.01
CA CYS A 20 28.31 15.89 43.62
C CYS A 20 29.43 16.76 43.04
N THR A 21 29.97 16.38 41.87
CA THR A 21 31.04 17.14 41.20
C THR A 21 30.65 17.47 39.76
N ARG A 22 31.35 18.43 39.13
CA ARG A 22 31.15 18.78 37.71
C ARG A 22 31.32 17.56 36.79
N ALA A 23 32.16 16.60 37.19
CA ALA A 23 32.34 15.33 36.50
C ALA A 23 31.06 14.47 36.53
N THR A 24 30.40 14.30 37.68
CA THR A 24 29.17 13.52 37.76
C THR A 24 28.01 14.18 37.02
N LEU A 25 27.93 15.52 37.05
CA LEU A 25 26.97 16.28 36.23
C LEU A 25 27.19 16.08 34.73
N SER A 26 28.43 16.08 34.24
CA SER A 26 28.71 15.86 32.82
C SER A 26 28.26 14.46 32.35
N VAL A 27 28.47 13.43 33.17
CA VAL A 27 27.97 12.07 32.90
C VAL A 27 26.44 12.03 32.88
N CYS A 28 25.78 12.68 33.84
CA CYS A 28 24.31 12.75 33.86
C CYS A 28 23.73 13.47 32.64
N VAL A 29 24.29 14.62 32.25
CA VAL A 29 23.82 15.37 31.07
C VAL A 29 23.94 14.53 29.79
N LEU A 30 25.04 13.77 29.64
CA LEU A 30 25.25 12.91 28.48
C LEU A 30 24.31 11.70 28.46
N LEU A 31 24.00 11.12 29.62
CA LEU A 31 22.96 10.07 29.73
C LEU A 31 21.58 10.61 29.36
N CYS A 32 21.22 11.81 29.83
CA CYS A 32 19.96 12.47 29.45
C CYS A 32 19.90 12.76 27.95
N LEU A 33 21.02 13.16 27.34
CA LEU A 33 21.12 13.39 25.90
C LEU A 33 20.85 12.10 25.11
N ASN A 34 21.38 10.96 25.57
CA ASN A 34 21.15 9.65 24.95
C ASN A 34 19.67 9.26 24.98
N VAL A 35 18.99 9.50 26.10
CA VAL A 35 17.53 9.28 26.23
C VAL A 35 16.74 10.21 25.30
N TYR A 36 17.17 11.46 25.17
CA TYR A 36 16.54 12.42 24.25
C TYR A 36 16.64 11.96 22.78
N PHE A 37 17.85 11.58 22.33
CA PHE A 37 18.09 11.11 20.96
C PHE A 37 17.37 9.80 20.64
N THR A 38 17.20 8.93 21.64
CA THR A 38 16.45 7.68 21.47
C THR A 38 14.94 7.90 21.47
N SER A 39 14.40 9.01 22.01
CA SER A 39 12.94 9.20 22.12
C SER A 39 12.21 9.43 20.78
N SER A 40 12.90 9.97 19.77
CA SER A 40 12.27 10.35 18.49
C SER A 40 12.32 9.20 17.48
N GLY A 41 11.20 8.49 17.32
CA GLY A 41 11.07 7.42 16.31
C GLY A 41 11.47 6.01 16.77
N PHE A 42 11.74 5.83 18.07
CA PHE A 42 12.11 4.53 18.67
C PHE A 42 11.10 3.42 18.41
N TRP A 43 9.82 3.77 18.59
CA TRP A 43 8.72 2.83 18.53
C TRP A 43 8.11 2.87 17.13
N LEU A 44 8.52 1.92 16.28
CA LEU A 44 7.96 1.77 14.95
C LEU A 44 6.47 1.40 15.06
N LYS A 45 5.59 2.26 14.54
CA LYS A 45 4.13 2.09 14.68
C LYS A 45 3.51 1.27 13.55
N ARG A 46 4.14 1.26 12.38
CA ARG A 46 3.62 0.63 11.14
C ARG A 46 4.76 -0.06 10.42
N SER A 47 4.44 -1.19 9.78
CA SER A 47 5.33 -1.89 8.85
C SER A 47 4.56 -2.19 7.58
N THR A 48 5.30 -2.47 6.52
CA THR A 48 4.79 -2.71 5.18
C THR A 48 5.33 -4.03 4.66
N TYR A 49 4.52 -4.73 3.88
CA TYR A 49 4.94 -5.89 3.10
C TYR A 49 4.37 -5.80 1.69
N GLU A 50 5.01 -6.47 0.75
CA GLU A 50 4.57 -6.51 -0.64
C GLU A 50 3.84 -7.82 -0.91
N GLU A 51 2.70 -7.75 -1.60
CA GLU A 51 1.89 -8.92 -1.94
C GLU A 51 1.18 -8.69 -3.28
N GLN A 52 1.19 -9.72 -4.14
CA GLN A 52 0.39 -9.74 -5.37
C GLN A 52 -1.03 -10.18 -5.04
N ILE A 53 -2.01 -9.47 -5.58
CA ILE A 53 -3.43 -9.73 -5.32
C ILE A 53 -3.90 -10.83 -6.25
N VAL A 54 -4.53 -11.88 -5.70
CA VAL A 54 -5.25 -12.87 -6.50
C VAL A 54 -6.63 -12.29 -6.81
N ILE A 55 -6.88 -12.03 -8.09
CA ILE A 55 -8.12 -11.41 -8.55
C ILE A 55 -8.91 -12.46 -9.34
N GLN A 56 -10.17 -12.63 -8.97
CA GLN A 56 -11.11 -13.47 -9.69
C GLN A 56 -12.26 -12.63 -10.23
N PHE A 57 -12.42 -12.62 -11.54
CA PHE A 57 -13.52 -11.92 -12.19
C PHE A 57 -14.87 -12.58 -11.84
N GLN A 58 -15.81 -11.82 -11.27
CA GLN A 58 -17.11 -12.36 -10.85
C GLN A 58 -18.19 -12.30 -11.94
N TYR A 59 -17.87 -11.75 -13.11
CA TYR A 59 -18.80 -11.55 -14.22
C TYR A 59 -19.99 -10.65 -13.90
N ASP A 60 -19.98 -9.91 -12.78
CA ASP A 60 -20.96 -8.85 -12.59
C ASP A 60 -20.52 -7.61 -13.34
N MET A 61 -21.35 -7.14 -14.26
CA MET A 61 -21.07 -5.97 -15.07
C MET A 61 -22.32 -5.12 -15.25
N ILE A 62 -22.11 -3.81 -15.23
CA ILE A 62 -23.08 -2.81 -15.68
C ILE A 62 -22.37 -1.93 -16.71
N VAL A 63 -22.93 -1.88 -17.91
CA VAL A 63 -22.46 -1.08 -19.03
C VAL A 63 -23.55 -0.07 -19.35
N ILE A 64 -23.21 1.22 -19.30
CA ILE A 64 -24.07 2.31 -19.73
C ILE A 64 -23.34 3.08 -20.81
N ARG A 65 -24.01 3.33 -21.94
CA ARG A 65 -23.48 4.12 -23.04
C ARG A 65 -24.37 5.31 -23.35
N ALA A 66 -23.74 6.42 -23.69
CA ALA A 66 -24.41 7.60 -24.21
C ALA A 66 -24.45 7.54 -25.74
N THR A 67 -25.65 7.58 -26.31
CA THR A 67 -25.87 7.54 -27.77
C THR A 67 -26.05 8.91 -28.39
N ASP A 68 -26.39 9.91 -27.57
CA ASP A 68 -26.55 11.30 -28.00
C ASP A 68 -26.06 12.27 -26.91
N THR A 69 -25.67 13.46 -27.34
CA THR A 69 -25.38 14.64 -26.52
C THR A 69 -26.61 15.14 -25.75
N ALA A 70 -27.83 14.84 -26.22
CA ALA A 70 -29.08 15.19 -25.53
C ALA A 70 -29.41 14.30 -24.31
N GLY A 71 -28.59 13.28 -24.02
CA GLY A 71 -28.75 12.43 -22.83
C GLY A 71 -29.46 11.09 -23.08
N SER A 72 -29.71 10.70 -24.32
CA SER A 72 -30.17 9.34 -24.64
C SER A 72 -29.09 8.32 -24.27
N TYR A 73 -29.49 7.27 -23.56
CA TYR A 73 -28.59 6.23 -23.10
C TYR A 73 -29.14 4.84 -23.42
N ILE A 74 -28.22 3.90 -23.59
CA ILE A 74 -28.48 2.48 -23.68
C ILE A 74 -27.70 1.80 -22.57
N ALA A 75 -28.34 0.87 -21.87
CA ALA A 75 -27.72 0.18 -20.76
C ALA A 75 -27.87 -1.33 -20.90
N TRP A 76 -26.92 -2.06 -20.32
CA TRP A 76 -26.99 -3.49 -20.16
C TRP A 76 -26.27 -3.89 -18.88
N SER A 77 -26.78 -4.89 -18.20
CA SER A 77 -26.10 -5.51 -17.07
C SER A 77 -26.24 -7.01 -17.10
N THR A 78 -25.45 -7.70 -16.28
CA THR A 78 -25.66 -9.11 -15.97
C THR A 78 -26.84 -9.35 -15.03
N PHE A 79 -27.33 -8.31 -14.35
CA PHE A 79 -28.44 -8.39 -13.41
C PHE A 79 -29.81 -8.32 -14.13
N PRO A 80 -30.63 -9.38 -14.11
CA PRO A 80 -31.93 -9.37 -14.79
C PRO A 80 -32.88 -8.29 -14.27
N ASN A 81 -32.85 -8.02 -12.96
CA ASN A 81 -33.72 -7.03 -12.32
C ASN A 81 -33.39 -5.58 -12.73
N PHE A 82 -32.13 -5.28 -13.06
CA PHE A 82 -31.74 -4.00 -13.66
C PHE A 82 -32.21 -3.87 -15.11
N ASN A 83 -32.17 -4.97 -15.88
CA ASN A 83 -32.54 -4.95 -17.30
C ASN A 83 -34.05 -4.85 -17.53
N ARG A 84 -34.89 -5.29 -16.58
CA ARG A 84 -36.37 -5.23 -16.68
C ARG A 84 -36.92 -3.82 -16.91
N PRO A 85 -36.59 -2.78 -16.11
CA PRO A 85 -37.10 -1.43 -16.33
C PRO A 85 -36.50 -0.72 -17.55
N ILE A 86 -35.34 -1.15 -18.06
CA ILE A 86 -34.62 -0.49 -19.17
C ILE A 86 -34.81 -1.26 -20.49
N ARG A 87 -35.86 -2.09 -20.59
CA ARG A 87 -36.08 -3.02 -21.72
C ARG A 87 -36.08 -2.34 -23.09
N ASP A 88 -36.64 -1.13 -23.18
CA ASP A 88 -36.75 -0.37 -24.42
C ASP A 88 -35.39 0.16 -24.90
N ASN A 89 -34.45 0.39 -23.97
CA ASN A 89 -33.10 0.90 -24.21
C ASN A 89 -32.03 -0.17 -23.91
N LEU A 90 -32.37 -1.46 -24.02
CA LEU A 90 -31.48 -2.58 -23.73
C LEU A 90 -30.75 -3.06 -24.99
N CYS A 91 -29.43 -3.16 -24.92
CA CYS A 91 -28.62 -3.78 -25.97
C CYS A 91 -27.64 -4.78 -25.38
N ILE A 92 -27.83 -6.07 -25.68
CA ILE A 92 -26.99 -7.15 -25.15
C ILE A 92 -25.66 -7.18 -25.93
N PRO A 93 -24.52 -6.94 -25.28
CA PRO A 93 -23.21 -7.06 -25.90
C PRO A 93 -22.71 -8.50 -25.92
N SER A 94 -21.73 -8.77 -26.78
CA SER A 94 -20.89 -9.97 -26.67
C SER A 94 -19.72 -9.64 -25.75
N VAL A 95 -19.50 -10.43 -24.71
CA VAL A 95 -18.40 -10.25 -23.75
C VAL A 95 -17.46 -11.45 -23.81
N SER A 96 -16.17 -11.18 -23.89
CA SER A 96 -15.09 -12.15 -23.79
C SER A 96 -14.13 -11.69 -22.70
N VAL A 97 -13.72 -12.63 -21.86
CA VAL A 97 -12.86 -12.41 -20.70
C VAL A 97 -11.73 -13.41 -20.76
N GLN A 98 -10.51 -12.94 -20.61
CA GLN A 98 -9.31 -13.78 -20.57
C GLN A 98 -8.40 -13.30 -19.44
N GLU A 99 -8.08 -14.19 -18.52
CA GLU A 99 -7.06 -13.97 -17.49
C GLU A 99 -5.78 -14.68 -17.94
N GLU A 100 -4.66 -13.99 -17.90
CA GLU A 100 -3.39 -14.52 -18.38
C GLU A 100 -2.31 -14.36 -17.31
N ASP A 101 -1.52 -15.42 -17.17
CA ASP A 101 -0.37 -15.53 -16.28
C ASP A 101 0.88 -15.51 -17.17
N ARG A 102 1.64 -14.41 -17.13
CA ARG A 102 2.81 -14.19 -17.99
C ARG A 102 4.04 -14.88 -17.42
N ASN A 103 4.15 -14.96 -16.10
CA ASN A 103 5.33 -15.47 -15.40
C ASN A 103 5.22 -16.97 -15.03
N GLN A 104 4.04 -17.56 -15.23
CA GLN A 104 3.68 -18.95 -14.95
C GLN A 104 3.80 -19.34 -13.47
N ASP A 105 3.55 -18.41 -12.55
CA ASP A 105 3.59 -18.65 -11.10
C ASP A 105 2.26 -19.19 -10.53
N GLY A 106 1.22 -19.29 -11.36
CA GLY A 106 -0.11 -19.76 -10.98
C GLY A 106 -1.05 -18.65 -10.51
N ILE A 107 -0.61 -17.39 -10.53
CA ILE A 107 -1.40 -16.19 -10.25
C ILE A 107 -1.55 -15.41 -11.55
N SER A 108 -2.78 -14.98 -11.88
CA SER A 108 -2.99 -14.16 -13.07
C SER A 108 -2.32 -12.79 -12.91
N ASP A 109 -1.67 -12.31 -13.97
CA ASP A 109 -0.97 -11.02 -13.98
C ASP A 109 -1.83 -9.90 -14.58
N PHE A 110 -2.74 -10.23 -15.49
CA PHE A 110 -3.64 -9.25 -16.10
C PHE A 110 -4.92 -9.91 -16.64
N LEU A 111 -5.93 -9.06 -16.79
CA LEU A 111 -7.23 -9.38 -17.35
C LEU A 111 -7.42 -8.63 -18.67
N VAL A 112 -7.79 -9.37 -19.71
CA VAL A 112 -8.22 -8.83 -21.00
C VAL A 112 -9.73 -9.00 -21.11
N LEU A 113 -10.44 -7.87 -21.07
CA LEU A 113 -11.88 -7.79 -21.22
C LEU A 113 -12.21 -7.18 -22.59
N GLN A 114 -12.89 -7.95 -23.43
CA GLN A 114 -13.36 -7.51 -24.73
C GLN A 114 -14.89 -7.49 -24.76
N ILE A 115 -15.47 -6.32 -25.01
CA ILE A 115 -16.92 -6.14 -25.10
C ILE A 115 -17.25 -5.60 -26.50
N SER A 116 -17.99 -6.37 -27.28
CA SER A 116 -18.47 -5.98 -28.60
C SER A 116 -19.95 -5.67 -28.55
N ILE A 117 -20.30 -4.40 -28.75
CA ILE A 117 -21.68 -3.92 -28.68
C ILE A 117 -22.19 -3.63 -30.08
N ARG A 118 -23.31 -4.26 -30.46
CA ARG A 118 -23.93 -3.97 -31.75
C ARG A 118 -24.60 -2.59 -31.68
N LEU A 119 -24.41 -1.80 -32.73
CA LEU A 119 -25.02 -0.50 -32.90
C LEU A 119 -25.85 -0.53 -34.18
N LYS A 120 -27.03 0.11 -34.16
CA LYS A 120 -27.76 0.36 -35.40
C LYS A 120 -26.97 1.32 -36.31
N PRO A 121 -27.27 1.39 -37.62
CA PRO A 121 -26.56 2.29 -38.54
C PRO A 121 -26.65 3.76 -38.13
N GLU A 122 -27.78 4.18 -37.55
CA GLU A 122 -28.05 5.55 -37.13
C GLU A 122 -27.54 5.88 -35.72
N GLU A 123 -27.28 4.85 -34.90
CA GLU A 123 -26.84 5.03 -33.52
C GLU A 123 -25.34 5.36 -33.47
N GLN A 124 -25.00 6.45 -32.80
CA GLN A 124 -23.63 6.88 -32.53
C GLN A 124 -23.26 6.61 -31.07
N MET A 125 -21.98 6.71 -30.73
CA MET A 125 -21.50 6.47 -29.38
C MET A 125 -20.58 7.60 -28.93
N PHE A 126 -20.98 8.28 -27.86
CA PHE A 126 -20.28 9.45 -27.32
C PHE A 126 -19.62 9.17 -25.98
N GLY A 127 -20.07 8.16 -25.24
CA GLY A 127 -19.48 7.85 -23.95
C GLY A 127 -19.89 6.51 -23.38
N ILE A 128 -19.08 6.04 -22.44
CA ILE A 128 -19.19 4.74 -21.79
C ILE A 128 -18.95 4.90 -20.30
N GLN A 129 -19.76 4.22 -19.52
CA GLN A 129 -19.52 3.90 -18.12
C GLN A 129 -19.58 2.38 -17.98
N LEU A 130 -18.45 1.80 -17.56
CA LEU A 130 -18.31 0.39 -17.27
C LEU A 130 -18.05 0.22 -15.77
N HIS A 131 -18.89 -0.59 -15.14
CA HIS A 131 -18.70 -1.04 -13.77
C HIS A 131 -18.57 -2.54 -13.81
N THR A 132 -17.55 -3.08 -13.16
CA THR A 132 -17.40 -4.51 -13.00
C THR A 132 -16.95 -4.87 -11.60
N SER A 133 -17.45 -5.99 -11.08
CA SER A 133 -17.06 -6.51 -9.78
C SER A 133 -15.98 -7.60 -9.94
N CYS A 134 -15.00 -7.55 -9.06
CA CYS A 134 -13.96 -8.58 -8.97
C CYS A 134 -13.79 -8.99 -7.51
N LEU A 135 -13.59 -10.28 -7.27
CA LEU A 135 -13.17 -10.76 -5.96
C LEU A 135 -11.66 -10.59 -5.84
N CYS A 136 -11.21 -9.86 -4.83
CA CYS A 136 -9.80 -9.71 -4.50
C CYS A 136 -9.49 -10.52 -3.25
N GLN A 137 -8.51 -11.41 -3.38
CA GLN A 137 -8.00 -12.25 -2.32
C GLN A 137 -6.50 -12.01 -2.11
N MET A 138 -6.15 -11.81 -0.85
CA MET A 138 -4.80 -11.71 -0.31
C MET A 138 -4.69 -12.68 0.86
N SER A 139 -3.49 -12.83 1.42
CA SER A 139 -3.22 -13.63 2.62
C SER A 139 -4.06 -13.20 3.85
N THR A 140 -4.25 -11.90 4.02
CA THR A 140 -4.95 -11.33 5.19
C THR A 140 -6.35 -10.81 4.88
N VAL A 141 -6.73 -10.67 3.61
CA VAL A 141 -7.97 -10.00 3.20
C VAL A 141 -8.69 -10.78 2.11
N VAL A 142 -10.00 -10.89 2.24
CA VAL A 142 -10.89 -11.25 1.14
C VAL A 142 -11.95 -10.17 1.01
N MET A 143 -12.07 -9.57 -0.16
CA MET A 143 -13.06 -8.52 -0.41
C MET A 143 -13.58 -8.54 -1.83
N GLN A 144 -14.82 -8.09 -2.00
CA GLN A 144 -15.37 -7.78 -3.31
C GLN A 144 -15.10 -6.32 -3.66
N THR A 145 -14.56 -6.11 -4.85
CA THR A 145 -14.09 -4.83 -5.34
C THR A 145 -14.80 -4.40 -6.60
N LEU A 146 -14.64 -3.11 -6.93
CA LEU A 146 -15.27 -2.48 -8.08
C LEU A 146 -14.17 -1.90 -8.97
N ALA A 147 -14.12 -2.31 -10.22
CA ALA A 147 -13.42 -1.57 -11.26
C ALA A 147 -14.43 -0.67 -11.98
N PHE A 148 -14.17 0.63 -11.94
CA PHE A 148 -15.00 1.66 -12.57
C PHE A 148 -14.19 2.36 -13.66
N VAL A 149 -14.76 2.42 -14.86
CA VAL A 149 -14.21 3.18 -15.98
C VAL A 149 -15.29 4.06 -16.58
N GLN A 150 -14.99 5.34 -16.73
CA GLN A 150 -15.82 6.28 -17.46
C GLN A 150 -14.98 7.03 -18.47
N HIS A 151 -15.47 7.10 -19.71
CA HIS A 151 -14.88 7.92 -20.75
C HIS A 151 -15.98 8.50 -21.64
N SER A 152 -15.88 9.78 -21.97
CA SER A 152 -16.79 10.46 -22.89
C SER A 152 -16.00 11.35 -23.83
N SER A 153 -16.42 11.38 -25.10
CA SER A 153 -15.84 12.15 -26.17
C SER A 153 -16.96 12.86 -26.94
N PRO A 154 -16.73 14.11 -27.39
CA PRO A 154 -17.69 14.82 -28.24
C PRO A 154 -17.77 14.25 -29.66
N VAL A 155 -16.84 13.37 -30.05
CA VAL A 155 -16.76 12.78 -31.39
C VAL A 155 -17.19 11.31 -31.33
N PRO A 156 -18.06 10.85 -32.25
CA PRO A 156 -18.51 9.46 -32.26
C PRO A 156 -17.36 8.49 -32.46
N GLY A 157 -17.26 7.50 -31.56
CA GLY A 157 -16.20 6.51 -31.58
C GLY A 157 -16.57 5.21 -32.28
N SER A 158 -15.55 4.47 -32.67
CA SER A 158 -15.64 3.08 -33.14
C SER A 158 -15.12 2.09 -32.12
N GLN A 159 -14.06 2.44 -31.38
CA GLN A 159 -13.48 1.59 -30.36
C GLN A 159 -12.91 2.41 -29.20
N LEU A 160 -12.98 1.81 -28.01
CA LEU A 160 -12.37 2.32 -26.79
C LEU A 160 -11.38 1.27 -26.28
N PHE A 161 -10.09 1.62 -26.31
CA PHE A 161 -9.05 0.85 -25.64
C PHE A 161 -8.71 1.50 -24.30
N ILE A 162 -8.66 0.71 -23.24
CA ILE A 162 -8.33 1.16 -21.89
C ILE A 162 -7.24 0.23 -21.36
N CYS A 163 -6.15 0.81 -20.88
CA CYS A 163 -5.13 0.08 -20.15
C CYS A 163 -4.87 0.78 -18.82
N GLY A 164 -4.78 0.02 -17.74
CA GLY A 164 -4.49 0.56 -16.41
C GLY A 164 -4.19 -0.53 -15.39
N ASP A 165 -3.70 -0.11 -14.23
CA ASP A 165 -3.29 -1.00 -13.15
C ASP A 165 -4.35 -0.98 -12.04
N LEU A 166 -4.79 -2.15 -11.57
CA LEU A 166 -5.71 -2.23 -10.45
C LEU A 166 -4.95 -2.06 -9.13
N LYS A 167 -5.02 -0.87 -8.55
CA LYS A 167 -4.33 -0.54 -7.31
C LYS A 167 -5.21 -0.66 -6.08
N LEU A 168 -4.60 -1.04 -4.97
CA LEU A 168 -5.23 -1.07 -3.66
C LEU A 168 -5.13 0.31 -2.99
N ASN A 169 -6.25 0.85 -2.55
CA ASN A 169 -6.31 2.05 -1.71
C ASN A 169 -6.71 1.67 -0.28
N GLN A 170 -5.76 1.83 0.62
CA GLN A 170 -5.90 1.51 2.03
C GLN A 170 -5.93 2.80 2.87
N ARG A 171 -7.08 3.10 3.49
CA ARG A 171 -7.24 4.25 4.39
C ARG A 171 -6.83 3.96 5.82
N THR A 172 -7.04 2.72 6.27
CA THR A 172 -6.66 2.26 7.61
C THR A 172 -5.71 1.07 7.51
N PRO A 173 -4.65 1.01 8.34
CA PRO A 173 -3.79 -0.17 8.44
C PRO A 173 -4.60 -1.46 8.65
N LEU A 174 -4.25 -2.51 7.93
CA LEU A 174 -4.92 -3.81 8.00
C LEU A 174 -4.46 -4.53 9.26
N PRO A 175 -5.34 -5.32 9.91
CA PRO A 175 -4.94 -6.08 11.08
C PRO A 175 -3.81 -7.05 10.71
N HIS A 176 -2.81 -7.17 11.59
CA HIS A 176 -1.66 -8.04 11.38
C HIS A 176 -2.01 -9.54 11.39
N ARG A 177 -3.16 -9.93 11.97
CA ARG A 177 -3.58 -11.33 12.11
C ARG A 177 -5.06 -11.49 11.77
N GLY A 178 -5.37 -12.68 11.28
CA GLY A 178 -6.72 -13.10 10.92
C GLY A 178 -7.07 -12.76 9.48
N LEU A 179 -8.16 -13.37 9.01
CA LEU A 179 -8.73 -13.09 7.71
C LEU A 179 -9.74 -11.96 7.85
N HIS A 180 -9.46 -10.83 7.21
CA HIS A 180 -10.36 -9.70 7.15
C HIS A 180 -11.32 -9.86 5.96
N SER A 181 -12.51 -10.38 6.24
CA SER A 181 -13.56 -10.66 5.25
C SER A 181 -14.76 -9.72 5.33
N THR A 182 -14.67 -8.61 6.08
CA THR A 182 -15.76 -7.65 6.29
C THR A 182 -16.33 -7.09 4.98
N TYR A 183 -15.49 -7.00 3.94
CA TYR A 183 -15.89 -6.50 2.62
C TYR A 183 -16.16 -7.61 1.60
N ASN A 184 -16.24 -8.87 2.03
CA ASN A 184 -16.70 -10.00 1.21
C ASN A 184 -18.23 -10.04 1.16
N ILE A 185 -18.81 -8.95 0.67
CA ILE A 185 -20.25 -8.79 0.45
C ILE A 185 -20.45 -8.23 -0.95
N SER A 186 -21.52 -8.67 -1.62
CA SER A 186 -21.89 -8.15 -2.92
C SER A 186 -22.09 -6.64 -2.88
N LEU A 187 -21.38 -5.95 -3.77
CA LEU A 187 -21.50 -4.50 -3.91
C LEU A 187 -22.87 -4.09 -4.46
N ILE A 188 -23.41 -4.93 -5.34
CA ILE A 188 -24.70 -4.75 -5.99
C ILE A 188 -25.54 -5.96 -5.63
N ASP A 189 -26.68 -5.72 -4.97
CA ASP A 189 -27.63 -6.79 -4.68
C ASP A 189 -28.46 -7.08 -5.95
N GLY A 190 -28.01 -8.06 -6.72
CA GLY A 190 -28.69 -8.54 -7.91
C GLY A 190 -30.11 -9.10 -7.66
N SER A 191 -30.43 -9.47 -6.42
CA SER A 191 -31.73 -10.05 -6.05
C SER A 191 -32.81 -9.00 -5.80
N SER A 192 -32.40 -7.76 -5.52
CA SER A 192 -33.31 -6.66 -5.24
C SER A 192 -34.16 -6.28 -6.45
N LEU A 193 -35.44 -5.99 -6.21
CA LEU A 193 -36.40 -5.54 -7.23
C LEU A 193 -36.45 -4.02 -7.36
N PHE A 194 -35.82 -3.29 -6.43
CA PHE A 194 -35.90 -1.84 -6.38
C PHE A 194 -34.86 -1.19 -7.29
N ALA A 195 -35.30 -0.23 -8.13
CA ALA A 195 -34.40 0.52 -9.01
C ALA A 195 -33.35 1.33 -8.23
N SER A 196 -33.68 1.76 -7.00
CA SER A 196 -32.76 2.49 -6.12
C SER A 196 -31.52 1.69 -5.73
N THR A 197 -31.59 0.36 -5.73
CA THR A 197 -30.44 -0.52 -5.42
C THR A 197 -29.36 -0.44 -6.50
N TYR A 198 -29.74 -0.11 -7.73
CA TYR A 198 -28.83 0.00 -8.87
C TYR A 198 -28.37 1.44 -9.15
N ASP A 199 -28.65 2.36 -8.23
CA ASP A 199 -28.25 3.74 -8.37
C ASP A 199 -26.72 3.89 -8.23
N LEU A 200 -26.04 4.06 -9.36
CA LEU A 200 -24.57 4.07 -9.46
C LEU A 200 -23.89 5.10 -8.53
N PRO A 201 -24.36 6.36 -8.41
CA PRO A 201 -23.78 7.32 -7.49
C PRO A 201 -23.82 6.83 -6.03
N ASN A 202 -24.92 6.19 -5.61
CA ASN A 202 -25.04 5.64 -4.27
C ASN A 202 -24.08 4.46 -4.05
N ILE A 203 -23.95 3.57 -5.04
CA ILE A 203 -23.01 2.44 -5.00
C ILE A 203 -21.57 2.94 -4.86
N ILE A 204 -21.16 3.90 -5.70
CA ILE A 204 -19.81 4.48 -5.66
C ILE A 204 -19.57 5.19 -4.34
N ARG A 205 -20.56 5.94 -3.83
CA ARG A 205 -20.47 6.62 -2.53
C ARG A 205 -20.24 5.64 -1.39
N LEU A 206 -21.01 4.55 -1.33
CA LEU A 206 -20.87 3.51 -0.30
C LEU A 206 -19.54 2.76 -0.45
N TYR A 207 -19.09 2.50 -1.68
CA TYR A 207 -17.80 1.90 -1.95
C TYR A 207 -16.65 2.78 -1.45
N GLN A 208 -16.70 4.07 -1.76
CA GLN A 208 -15.70 5.05 -1.34
C GLN A 208 -15.73 5.35 0.17
N GLN A 209 -16.73 4.88 0.94
CA GLN A 209 -16.72 4.98 2.40
C GLN A 209 -15.94 3.84 3.06
N ARG A 210 -15.65 2.76 2.33
CA ARG A 210 -14.85 1.64 2.86
C ARG A 210 -13.43 2.09 3.17
N ASN A 211 -12.82 1.43 4.16
CA ASN A 211 -11.43 1.65 4.51
C ASN A 211 -10.45 0.99 3.53
N LEU A 212 -10.93 -0.03 2.82
CA LEU A 212 -10.18 -0.73 1.79
C LEU A 212 -10.99 -0.72 0.50
N THR A 213 -10.38 -0.19 -0.56
CA THR A 213 -10.97 -0.06 -1.89
C THR A 213 -9.91 -0.37 -2.93
N THR A 214 -10.31 -0.66 -4.16
CA THR A 214 -9.41 -0.69 -5.32
C THR A 214 -9.86 0.36 -6.31
N TYR A 215 -8.94 0.80 -7.15
CA TYR A 215 -9.21 1.73 -8.23
C TYR A 215 -8.24 1.48 -9.37
N LEU A 216 -8.65 1.85 -10.58
CA LEU A 216 -7.78 1.78 -11.73
C LEU A 216 -6.86 3.02 -11.73
N SER A 217 -5.56 2.77 -11.56
CA SER A 217 -4.50 3.76 -11.67
C SER A 217 -3.95 3.79 -13.09
N SER A 218 -3.36 4.93 -13.48
CA SER A 218 -2.62 5.06 -14.73
C SER A 218 -3.46 4.74 -15.98
N VAL A 219 -4.75 5.06 -15.93
CA VAL A 219 -5.69 4.75 -17.01
C VAL A 219 -5.41 5.63 -18.22
N ILE A 220 -5.02 5.01 -19.33
CA ILE A 220 -4.81 5.71 -20.60
C ILE A 220 -5.92 5.27 -21.57
N PRO A 221 -7.00 6.06 -21.72
CA PRO A 221 -8.05 5.75 -22.69
C PRO A 221 -7.62 6.18 -24.09
N VAL A 222 -7.71 5.27 -25.05
CA VAL A 222 -7.52 5.54 -26.47
C VAL A 222 -8.86 5.41 -27.16
N TRP A 223 -9.35 6.54 -27.67
CA TRP A 223 -10.60 6.63 -28.42
C TRP A 223 -10.32 6.66 -29.91
N THR A 224 -10.75 5.62 -30.64
CA THR A 224 -10.59 5.57 -32.09
C THR A 224 -11.90 5.94 -32.78
N VAL A 225 -11.79 6.73 -33.84
CA VAL A 225 -12.92 7.22 -34.64
C VAL A 225 -12.95 6.53 -36.01
N GLY A 226 -14.06 6.66 -36.74
CA GLY A 226 -14.18 6.09 -38.09
C GLY A 226 -14.79 4.70 -38.13
N ARG A 227 -16.00 4.56 -37.60
CA ARG A 227 -16.77 3.31 -37.60
C ARG A 227 -17.28 2.97 -39.01
N ALA A 228 -17.13 1.72 -39.43
CA ALA A 228 -17.74 1.22 -40.66
C ALA A 228 -19.24 0.98 -40.48
N VAL A 229 -20.02 1.11 -41.55
CA VAL A 229 -21.47 0.84 -41.50
C VAL A 229 -21.69 -0.61 -41.06
N ASN A 230 -22.54 -0.81 -40.04
CA ASN A 230 -22.82 -2.11 -39.40
C ASN A 230 -21.69 -2.75 -38.58
N SER A 231 -20.53 -2.12 -38.40
CA SER A 231 -19.53 -2.66 -37.47
C SER A 231 -19.96 -2.43 -36.02
N PRO A 232 -19.74 -3.41 -35.11
CA PRO A 232 -19.98 -3.22 -33.69
C PRO A 232 -18.97 -2.23 -33.11
N PHE A 233 -19.34 -1.59 -32.01
CA PHE A 233 -18.39 -0.85 -31.19
C PHE A 233 -17.61 -1.82 -30.31
N GLN A 234 -16.28 -1.70 -30.30
CA GLN A 234 -15.41 -2.58 -29.53
C GLN A 234 -14.83 -1.85 -28.32
N ILE A 235 -14.99 -2.42 -27.14
CA ILE A 235 -14.31 -2.01 -25.92
C ILE A 235 -13.26 -3.08 -25.63
N SER A 236 -12.01 -2.65 -25.49
CA SER A 236 -10.90 -3.52 -25.12
C SER A 236 -10.26 -2.92 -23.86
N ALA A 237 -10.48 -3.57 -22.72
CA ALA A 237 -9.90 -3.17 -21.45
C ALA A 237 -8.84 -4.19 -21.03
N GLN A 238 -7.63 -3.72 -20.80
CA GLN A 238 -6.56 -4.49 -20.18
C GLN A 238 -6.34 -3.94 -18.77
N ILE A 239 -6.56 -4.80 -17.77
CA ILE A 239 -6.37 -4.45 -16.36
C ILE A 239 -5.19 -5.25 -15.85
N ASN A 240 -4.10 -4.59 -15.47
CA ASN A 240 -2.92 -5.24 -14.91
C ASN A 240 -3.06 -5.37 -13.39
N TYR A 241 -2.48 -6.43 -12.83
CA TYR A 241 -2.51 -6.76 -11.42
C TYR A 241 -1.11 -6.59 -10.82
N PRO A 242 -0.73 -5.35 -10.43
CA PRO A 242 0.59 -5.11 -9.88
C PRO A 242 0.74 -5.71 -8.47
N VAL A 243 1.98 -5.83 -8.02
CA VAL A 243 2.32 -6.09 -6.61
C VAL A 243 2.00 -4.83 -5.80
N GLU A 244 1.27 -5.00 -4.70
CA GLU A 244 0.81 -3.91 -3.85
C GLU A 244 1.51 -3.91 -2.50
N THR A 245 1.81 -2.71 -1.99
CA THR A 245 2.43 -2.53 -0.67
C THR A 245 1.34 -2.37 0.39
N ILE A 246 1.21 -3.36 1.26
CA ILE A 246 0.19 -3.40 2.32
C ILE A 246 0.78 -2.90 3.63
N THR A 247 0.09 -1.97 4.29
CA THR A 247 0.51 -1.43 5.59
C THR A 247 -0.26 -2.09 6.74
N TYR A 248 0.43 -2.50 7.80
CA TYR A 248 -0.18 -3.03 9.02
C TYR A 248 0.40 -2.36 10.29
N PRO A 249 -0.36 -2.31 11.40
CA PRO A 249 0.10 -1.75 12.65
C PRO A 249 0.96 -2.75 13.42
N LEU A 250 2.13 -2.32 13.91
CA LEU A 250 3.00 -3.18 14.73
C LEU A 250 2.48 -3.35 16.16
N TYR A 251 1.82 -2.31 16.68
CA TYR A 251 1.50 -2.17 18.11
C TYR A 251 0.44 -3.15 18.63
N VAL A 252 -0.40 -3.74 17.76
CA VAL A 252 -1.54 -4.56 18.18
C VAL A 252 -1.21 -6.06 18.27
N GLY A 253 -0.11 -6.53 17.68
CA GLY A 253 0.11 -7.98 17.54
C GLY A 253 1.55 -8.48 17.65
N ASN A 254 2.56 -7.60 17.58
CA ASN A 254 3.95 -8.02 17.45
C ASN A 254 4.90 -7.18 18.33
N PHE A 255 4.71 -7.28 19.65
CA PHE A 255 5.60 -6.65 20.64
C PHE A 255 7.06 -7.05 20.43
N LEU A 256 7.33 -8.33 20.12
CA LEU A 256 8.69 -8.82 19.84
C LEU A 256 9.30 -8.18 18.59
N GLU A 257 8.53 -7.98 17.53
CA GLU A 257 9.01 -7.27 16.35
C GLU A 257 9.31 -5.80 16.66
N THR A 258 8.47 -5.18 17.49
CA THR A 258 8.68 -3.80 17.94
C THR A 258 9.97 -3.70 18.76
N ILE A 259 10.19 -4.61 19.72
CA ILE A 259 11.42 -4.69 20.51
C ILE A 259 12.63 -4.94 19.61
N LYS A 260 12.52 -5.83 18.62
CA LYS A 260 13.63 -6.11 17.69
C LYS A 260 14.14 -4.82 17.06
N PHE A 261 13.25 -4.00 16.51
CA PHE A 261 13.63 -2.74 15.88
C PHE A 261 14.14 -1.70 16.89
N ALA A 262 13.46 -1.57 18.04
CA ALA A 262 13.89 -0.73 19.14
C ALA A 262 15.31 -1.09 19.62
N TRP A 263 15.61 -2.38 19.76
CA TRP A 263 16.92 -2.87 20.20
C TRP A 263 18.02 -2.55 19.19
N ILE A 264 17.76 -2.76 17.89
CA ILE A 264 18.72 -2.42 16.83
C ILE A 264 19.04 -0.92 16.85
N GLN A 265 18.03 -0.06 16.96
CA GLN A 265 18.22 1.39 17.05
C GLN A 265 18.99 1.79 18.32
N TYR A 266 18.61 1.22 19.47
CA TYR A 266 19.26 1.47 20.75
C TYR A 266 20.75 1.12 20.70
N VAL A 267 21.10 -0.10 20.28
CA VAL A 267 22.49 -0.56 20.23
C VAL A 267 23.31 0.27 19.25
N SER A 268 22.74 0.64 18.10
CA SER A 268 23.44 1.46 17.09
C SER A 268 23.84 2.83 17.65
N ILE A 269 22.92 3.48 18.38
CA ILE A 269 23.17 4.75 19.03
C ILE A 269 24.14 4.56 20.21
N LEU A 270 23.91 3.56 21.05
CA LEU A 270 24.71 3.28 22.24
C LEU A 270 26.20 3.07 21.89
N LEU A 271 26.51 2.32 20.85
CA LEU A 271 27.90 2.06 20.46
C LEU A 271 28.65 3.35 20.05
N ILE A 272 28.00 4.22 19.28
CA ILE A 272 28.57 5.52 18.90
C ILE A 272 28.78 6.38 20.15
N PHE A 273 27.78 6.43 21.03
CA PHE A 273 27.88 7.18 22.27
C PHE A 273 28.99 6.66 23.19
N LEU A 274 29.13 5.34 23.36
CA LEU A 274 30.21 4.75 24.16
C LEU A 274 31.59 5.06 23.57
N TRP A 275 31.72 5.00 22.24
CA TRP A 275 32.98 5.35 21.57
C TRP A 275 33.33 6.83 21.76
N VAL A 276 32.40 7.75 21.47
CA VAL A 276 32.60 9.19 21.67
C VAL A 276 32.89 9.50 23.14
N PHE A 277 32.15 8.86 24.06
CA PHE A 277 32.31 9.04 25.49
C PHE A 277 33.69 8.59 25.96
N GLN A 278 34.17 7.43 25.50
CA GLN A 278 35.51 6.95 25.83
C GLN A 278 36.58 7.95 25.37
N HIS A 279 36.43 8.54 24.18
CA HIS A 279 37.36 9.57 23.68
C HIS A 279 37.30 10.86 24.49
N ILE A 280 36.10 11.37 24.79
CA ILE A 280 35.93 12.58 25.61
C ILE A 280 36.48 12.35 27.01
N GLN A 281 36.19 11.21 27.65
CA GLN A 281 36.72 10.87 28.98
C GLN A 281 38.24 10.79 28.95
N THR A 282 38.81 10.08 27.98
CA THR A 282 40.26 9.96 27.83
C THR A 282 40.90 11.35 27.70
N PHE A 283 40.34 12.22 26.86
CA PHE A 283 40.80 13.60 26.71
C PHE A 283 40.69 14.41 28.01
N VAL A 284 39.55 14.34 28.70
CA VAL A 284 39.28 15.12 29.93
C VAL A 284 40.21 14.69 31.07
N PHE A 285 40.42 13.38 31.24
CA PHE A 285 41.26 12.84 32.33
C PHE A 285 42.76 12.94 32.00
N GLN A 286 43.18 12.74 30.75
CA GLN A 286 44.58 12.95 30.35
C GLN A 286 45.01 14.40 30.50
N ASN A 287 44.14 15.35 30.10
CA ASN A 287 44.45 16.78 30.17
C ASN A 287 44.11 17.42 31.52
N GLN A 288 43.69 16.63 32.52
CA GLN A 288 43.27 17.11 33.86
C GLN A 288 42.30 18.29 33.83
N VAL A 289 41.41 18.35 32.83
CA VAL A 289 40.43 19.44 32.67
C VAL A 289 39.47 19.50 33.87
N LEU A 290 39.31 18.36 34.57
CA LEU A 290 38.59 18.24 35.83
C LEU A 290 39.55 17.81 36.94
N ALA A 291 39.45 18.46 38.10
CA ALA A 291 40.25 18.14 39.29
C ALA A 291 40.03 16.69 39.74
N THR A 292 40.96 15.82 39.38
CA THR A 292 40.89 14.37 39.61
C THR A 292 42.22 13.91 40.18
N THR A 293 42.18 13.05 41.19
CA THR A 293 43.39 12.48 41.80
C THR A 293 43.69 11.13 41.16
N THR A 294 44.85 11.01 40.52
CA THR A 294 45.33 9.73 39.96
C THR A 294 45.79 8.82 41.09
N VAL A 295 45.20 7.62 41.20
CA VAL A 295 45.72 6.59 42.11
C VAL A 295 46.86 5.86 41.40
N ALA A 296 48.09 5.99 41.91
CA ALA A 296 49.23 5.25 41.38
C ALA A 296 49.00 3.73 41.55
N PRO A 297 49.40 2.88 40.58
CA PRO A 297 49.27 1.44 40.69
C PRO A 297 50.27 0.92 41.73
N PHE A 298 49.88 0.93 43.00
CA PHE A 298 50.70 0.36 44.06
C PHE A 298 50.65 -1.16 43.96
N LYS A 299 51.83 -1.79 43.92
CA LYS A 299 52.01 -3.24 44.01
C LYS A 299 51.38 -3.71 45.32
N GLN A 300 50.25 -4.40 45.25
CA GLN A 300 49.65 -5.05 46.41
C GLN A 300 50.62 -6.14 46.89
N HIS A 301 51.43 -5.85 47.92
CA HIS A 301 52.13 -6.88 48.65
C HIS A 301 51.10 -7.66 49.47
N SER A 302 50.91 -8.93 49.12
CA SER A 302 50.20 -9.93 49.91
C SER A 302 50.83 -10.03 51.30
N SER A 303 50.05 -9.81 52.35
CA SER A 303 50.34 -10.31 53.71
C SER A 303 49.63 -11.65 53.89
#